data_AF-A0A957WN27-F1
#
_entry.id   AF-A0A957WN27-F1
#
_cell.length_a   1.000
_cell.length_b   1.000
_cell.length_c   1.000
_cell.angle_alpha   90.00
_cell.angle_beta   90.00
_cell.angle_gamma   90.00
#
_symmetry.space_group_name_H-M   'P 1'
#
loop_
_entity.id
_entity.type
_entity.pdbx_description
1 polymer ?
#
loop_
_entity_poly.entity_id
_entity_poly.type
_entity_poly.pdbx_seq_one_letter_code
_entity_poly.pdbx_strand_id
1 'polypeptide(L)'
;MTTPTENAEALYNVLFDQAQAYRQLIELALQERIALEANDMAQLADVTRSKESIAEKFFHWDNARATITAHLAAQLNLSTAAPLSDIIMGFDAADFPLQTEFMQGLKEMRQEFVKLVEQLLMLYHGNRMLLEAGLARVNATFDYISSASLPRNGQYTAKGRNHVPPQDTAGNVLNWQA
;
A
#
# COMPACT_ATOMS: atom_id res chain seq x y z
N MET A 1 -11.82 28.60 -26.03
CA MET A 1 -10.58 28.84 -25.27
C MET A 1 -11.02 29.06 -23.83
N THR A 2 -10.63 28.18 -22.90
CA THR A 2 -10.91 28.39 -21.47
C THR A 2 -10.04 29.51 -20.94
N THR A 3 -10.60 30.32 -20.04
CA THR A 3 -9.85 31.43 -19.45
C THR A 3 -8.80 30.90 -18.46
N PRO A 4 -7.70 31.63 -18.21
CA PRO A 4 -6.72 31.25 -17.20
C PRO A 4 -7.35 31.08 -15.81
N THR A 5 -8.37 31.88 -15.49
CA THR A 5 -9.16 31.77 -14.25
C THR A 5 -9.94 30.45 -14.19
N GLU A 6 -10.65 30.07 -15.24
CA GLU A 6 -11.37 28.78 -15.31
C GLU A 6 -10.43 27.58 -15.18
N ASN A 7 -9.25 27.63 -15.83
CA ASN A 7 -8.25 26.58 -15.72
C ASN A 7 -7.65 26.51 -14.31
N ALA A 8 -7.44 27.65 -13.65
CA ALA A 8 -6.98 27.70 -12.28
C ALA A 8 -8.00 27.09 -11.32
N GLU A 9 -9.28 27.46 -11.43
CA GLU A 9 -10.37 26.89 -10.63
C GLU A 9 -10.51 25.37 -10.85
N ALA A 10 -10.40 24.91 -12.11
CA ALA A 10 -10.40 23.49 -12.42
C ALA A 10 -9.22 22.75 -11.77
N LEU A 11 -8.02 23.35 -11.79
CA LEU A 11 -6.85 22.80 -11.11
C LEU A 11 -7.09 22.69 -9.60
N TYR A 12 -7.65 23.73 -8.99
CA TYR A 12 -7.96 23.72 -7.56
C TYR A 12 -8.94 22.59 -7.21
N ASN A 13 -10.01 22.41 -7.98
CA ASN A 13 -10.98 21.34 -7.74
C ASN A 13 -10.34 19.96 -7.86
N VAL A 14 -9.52 19.73 -8.89
CA VAL A 14 -8.79 18.46 -9.05
C VAL A 14 -7.85 18.20 -7.88
N LEU A 15 -7.12 19.22 -7.44
CA LEU A 15 -6.24 19.13 -6.28
C LEU A 15 -7.03 18.91 -4.97
N PHE A 16 -8.20 19.51 -4.82
CA PHE A 16 -9.06 19.28 -3.66
C PHE A 16 -9.57 17.84 -3.61
N ASP A 17 -10.06 17.31 -4.73
CA ASP A 17 -10.53 15.93 -4.82
C ASP A 17 -9.40 14.93 -4.54
N GLN A 18 -8.21 15.17 -5.12
CA GLN A 18 -7.02 14.38 -4.85
C GLN A 18 -6.63 14.42 -3.36
N ALA A 19 -6.69 15.59 -2.71
CA ALA A 19 -6.38 15.72 -1.28
C ALA A 19 -7.37 14.94 -0.41
N GLN A 20 -8.67 14.99 -0.73
CA GLN A 20 -9.69 14.18 -0.04
C GLN A 20 -9.42 12.68 -0.19
N ALA A 21 -9.04 12.23 -1.39
CA ALA A 21 -8.68 10.84 -1.62
C ALA A 21 -7.45 10.40 -0.81
N TYR A 22 -6.43 11.26 -0.67
CA TYR A 22 -5.29 10.97 0.20
C TYR A 22 -5.70 10.85 1.68
N ARG A 23 -6.57 11.74 2.18
CA ARG A 23 -7.10 11.63 3.55
C ARG A 23 -7.85 10.31 3.75
N GLN A 24 -8.68 9.90 2.79
CA GLN A 24 -9.35 8.60 2.82
C GLN A 24 -8.36 7.43 2.81
N LEU A 25 -7.30 7.50 1.99
CA LEU A 25 -6.25 6.46 1.98
C LEU A 25 -5.51 6.37 3.32
N ILE A 26 -5.29 7.49 4.00
CA ILE A 26 -4.69 7.50 5.35
C ILE A 26 -5.60 6.80 6.34
N GLU A 27 -6.91 7.10 6.33
CA GLU A 27 -7.89 6.40 7.17
C GLU A 27 -7.93 4.90 6.90
N LEU A 28 -7.94 4.50 5.62
CA LEU A 28 -7.89 3.09 5.22
C LEU A 28 -6.56 2.44 5.62
N ALA A 29 -5.43 3.15 5.56
CA ALA A 29 -4.14 2.63 6.01
C ALA A 29 -4.12 2.43 7.54
N LEU A 30 -4.77 3.31 8.31
CA LEU A 30 -4.95 3.10 9.74
C LEU A 30 -5.85 1.90 10.04
N GLN A 31 -6.94 1.73 9.28
CA GLN A 31 -7.84 0.57 9.42
C GLN A 31 -7.14 -0.73 9.05
N GLU A 32 -6.34 -0.74 7.98
CA GLU A 32 -5.49 -1.89 7.61
C GLU A 32 -4.57 -2.27 8.76
N ARG A 33 -3.93 -1.28 9.40
CA ARG A 33 -3.06 -1.53 10.55
C ARG A 33 -3.80 -2.24 11.68
N ILE A 34 -4.97 -1.74 12.05
CA ILE A 34 -5.81 -2.34 13.10
C ILE A 34 -6.17 -3.78 12.73
N ALA A 35 -6.55 -4.03 11.47
CA ALA A 35 -6.90 -5.37 11.00
C ALA A 35 -5.68 -6.32 10.99
N LEU A 36 -4.49 -5.83 10.62
CA LEU A 36 -3.23 -6.59 10.70
C LEU A 36 -2.88 -6.98 12.14
N GLU A 37 -2.96 -6.03 13.07
CA GLU A 37 -2.69 -6.26 14.49
C GLU A 37 -3.70 -7.26 15.10
N ALA A 38 -4.96 -7.22 14.66
CA ALA A 38 -6.02 -8.14 15.08
C ALA A 38 -6.01 -9.50 14.32
N ASN A 39 -5.21 -9.64 13.27
CA ASN A 39 -5.27 -10.76 12.30
C ASN A 39 -6.67 -10.97 11.68
N ASP A 40 -7.42 -9.88 11.45
CA ASP A 40 -8.74 -9.91 10.82
C ASP A 40 -8.63 -9.89 9.30
N MET A 41 -8.65 -11.08 8.70
CA MET A 41 -8.52 -11.24 7.24
C MET A 41 -9.72 -10.73 6.45
N ALA A 42 -10.92 -10.71 7.04
CA ALA A 42 -12.11 -10.20 6.38
C ALA A 42 -12.04 -8.68 6.25
N GLN A 43 -11.70 -8.00 7.35
CA GLN A 43 -11.49 -6.55 7.35
C GLN A 43 -10.33 -6.14 6.44
N LEU A 44 -9.23 -6.90 6.41
CA LEU A 44 -8.13 -6.64 5.48
C LEU A 44 -8.57 -6.70 4.01
N ALA A 45 -9.41 -7.65 3.64
CA ALA A 45 -9.91 -7.77 2.28
C ALA A 45 -10.80 -6.56 1.90
N ASP A 46 -11.67 -6.12 2.80
CA ASP A 46 -12.57 -4.99 2.54
C ASP A 46 -11.82 -3.65 2.46
N VAL A 47 -10.83 -3.45 3.34
CA VAL A 47 -9.94 -2.27 3.29
C VAL A 47 -9.13 -2.28 1.99
N THR A 48 -8.61 -3.44 1.56
CA THR A 48 -7.85 -3.56 0.30
C THR A 48 -8.69 -3.15 -0.90
N ARG A 49 -9.91 -3.70 -1.04
CA ARG A 49 -10.83 -3.32 -2.13
C ARG A 49 -11.15 -1.83 -2.13
N SER A 50 -11.32 -1.24 -0.95
CA SER A 50 -11.59 0.19 -0.81
C SER A 50 -10.41 1.04 -1.30
N LYS A 51 -9.17 0.63 -1.00
CA LYS A 51 -7.95 1.28 -1.52
C LYS A 51 -7.82 1.14 -3.03
N GLU A 52 -8.12 -0.02 -3.59
CA GLU A 52 -8.10 -0.26 -5.05
C GLU A 52 -9.06 0.70 -5.78
N SER A 53 -10.30 0.82 -5.30
CA SER A 53 -11.30 1.76 -5.83
C SER A 53 -10.83 3.22 -5.81
N ILE A 54 -10.06 3.63 -4.79
CA ILE A 54 -9.47 4.97 -4.74
C ILE A 54 -8.28 5.08 -5.71
N ALA A 55 -7.43 4.06 -5.79
CA ALA A 55 -6.28 4.03 -6.69
C ALA A 55 -6.68 4.17 -8.17
N GLU A 56 -7.80 3.57 -8.58
CA GLU A 56 -8.35 3.74 -9.93
C GLU A 56 -8.69 5.20 -10.25
N LYS A 57 -9.19 5.96 -9.27
CA LYS A 57 -9.54 7.38 -9.44
C LYS A 57 -8.31 8.27 -9.59
N PHE A 58 -7.19 7.90 -8.97
CA PHE A 58 -5.94 8.66 -9.08
C PHE A 58 -5.47 8.81 -10.51
N PHE A 59 -5.63 7.79 -11.34
CA PHE A 59 -5.27 7.87 -12.76
C PHE A 59 -6.06 8.96 -13.50
N HIS A 60 -7.36 9.09 -13.21
CA HIS A 60 -8.19 10.12 -13.81
C HIS A 60 -7.78 11.52 -13.36
N TRP A 61 -7.57 11.72 -12.06
CA TRP A 61 -7.15 13.01 -11.54
C TRP A 61 -5.74 13.41 -11.98
N ASP A 62 -4.80 12.47 -12.09
CA ASP A 62 -3.44 12.79 -12.55
C ASP A 62 -3.43 13.22 -14.01
N ASN A 63 -4.21 12.56 -14.87
CA ASN A 63 -4.37 12.98 -16.26
C ASN A 63 -5.04 14.35 -16.38
N ALA A 64 -6.12 14.58 -15.60
CA ALA A 64 -6.80 15.87 -15.58
C ALA A 64 -5.85 16.99 -15.12
N ARG A 65 -5.13 16.76 -14.01
CA ARG A 65 -4.13 17.68 -13.48
C ARG A 65 -3.04 17.98 -14.50
N ALA A 66 -2.44 16.96 -15.11
CA ALA A 66 -1.38 17.12 -16.10
C ALA A 66 -1.83 17.94 -17.32
N THR A 67 -3.06 17.71 -17.79
CA THR A 67 -3.66 18.45 -18.90
C THR A 67 -3.85 19.93 -18.52
N ILE A 68 -4.43 20.20 -17.35
CA ILE A 68 -4.68 21.57 -16.88
C ILE A 68 -3.36 22.30 -16.63
N THR A 69 -2.38 21.65 -16.00
CA THR A 69 -1.07 22.27 -15.74
C THR A 69 -0.32 22.59 -17.02
N ALA A 70 -0.41 21.74 -18.05
CA ALA A 70 0.19 22.02 -19.35
C ALA A 70 -0.45 23.25 -20.03
N HIS A 71 -1.78 23.37 -19.96
CA HIS A 71 -2.50 24.54 -20.47
C HIS A 71 -2.13 25.83 -19.72
N LEU A 72 -2.09 25.78 -18.40
CA LEU A 72 -1.70 26.92 -17.57
C LEU A 72 -0.25 27.33 -17.80
N ALA A 73 0.67 26.37 -17.89
CA ALA A 73 2.07 26.65 -18.20
C ALA A 73 2.22 27.36 -19.55
N ALA A 74 1.52 26.89 -20.59
CA ALA A 74 1.52 27.56 -21.89
C ALA A 74 0.96 28.99 -21.82
N GLN A 75 -0.10 29.23 -21.04
CA GLN A 75 -0.68 30.56 -20.83
C GLN A 75 0.28 31.51 -20.08
N LEU A 76 1.12 30.97 -19.20
CA LEU A 76 2.10 31.70 -18.41
C LEU A 76 3.49 31.81 -19.09
N ASN A 77 3.62 31.34 -20.34
CA ASN A 77 4.91 31.24 -21.06
C ASN A 77 5.98 30.42 -20.30
N LEU A 78 5.53 29.42 -19.54
CA LEU A 78 6.39 28.45 -18.86
C LEU A 78 6.53 27.18 -19.70
N SER A 79 7.51 26.34 -19.36
CA SER A 79 7.63 24.99 -19.94
C SER A 79 6.37 24.17 -19.63
N THR A 80 5.87 23.37 -20.58
CA THR A 80 4.73 22.47 -20.34
C THR A 80 5.02 21.40 -19.29
N ALA A 81 6.30 21.16 -18.99
CA ALA A 81 6.77 20.30 -17.91
C ALA A 81 7.09 21.08 -16.62
N ALA A 82 6.67 22.34 -16.52
CA ALA A 82 6.91 23.15 -15.34
C ALA A 82 6.24 22.52 -14.10
N PRO A 83 6.95 22.43 -12.97
CA PRO A 83 6.36 21.95 -11.73
C PRO A 83 5.26 22.89 -11.26
N LEU A 84 4.33 22.36 -10.47
CA LEU A 84 3.20 23.12 -9.93
C LEU A 84 3.65 24.37 -9.14
N SER A 85 4.83 24.34 -8.50
CA SER A 85 5.42 25.51 -7.83
C SER A 85 5.62 26.68 -8.78
N ASP A 86 6.10 26.41 -9.98
CA ASP A 86 6.46 27.45 -10.95
C ASP A 86 5.20 28.04 -11.58
N ILE A 87 4.17 27.20 -11.77
CA ILE A 87 2.83 27.64 -12.20
C ILE A 87 2.22 28.58 -11.14
N ILE A 88 2.30 28.21 -9.85
CA ILE A 88 1.81 29.06 -8.73
C ILE A 88 2.55 30.39 -8.71
N MET A 89 3.87 30.39 -8.86
CA MET A 89 4.67 31.62 -8.90
C MET A 89 4.38 32.46 -10.15
N GLY A 90 4.08 31.82 -11.29
CA GLY A 90 3.73 32.50 -12.53
C GLY A 90 2.43 33.31 -12.39
N PHE A 91 1.46 32.82 -11.63
CA PHE A 91 0.25 33.59 -11.31
C PHE A 91 0.54 34.84 -10.47
N ASP A 92 1.43 34.74 -9.48
CA ASP A 92 1.84 35.89 -8.65
C ASP A 92 2.57 36.96 -9.50
N ALA A 93 3.31 36.55 -10.55
CA ALA A 93 4.09 37.44 -11.40
C ALA A 93 3.31 38.07 -12.56
N ALA A 94 2.27 37.39 -13.05
CA ALA A 94 1.50 37.80 -14.23
C ALA A 94 0.33 38.77 -13.92
N ASP A 95 0.22 39.24 -12.67
CA ASP A 95 -0.82 40.17 -12.20
C ASP A 95 -2.24 39.70 -12.60
N PHE A 96 -2.45 38.38 -12.56
CA PHE A 96 -3.74 37.78 -12.86
C PHE A 96 -4.75 38.19 -11.79
N PRO A 97 -5.98 38.60 -12.16
CA PRO A 97 -7.05 38.91 -11.21
C PRO A 97 -7.65 37.62 -10.62
N LEU A 98 -6.81 36.78 -10.01
CA LEU A 98 -7.24 35.69 -9.17
C LEU A 98 -7.52 36.25 -7.77
N GLN A 99 -8.61 35.81 -7.15
CA GLN A 99 -8.93 36.22 -5.79
C GLN A 99 -7.77 35.83 -4.86
N THR A 100 -7.29 36.75 -4.01
CA THR A 100 -6.14 36.51 -3.12
C THR A 100 -6.33 35.26 -2.24
N GLU A 101 -7.57 35.00 -1.83
CA GLU A 101 -7.97 33.81 -1.07
C GLU A 101 -7.78 32.50 -1.86
N PHE A 102 -8.01 32.53 -3.17
CA PHE A 102 -7.84 31.38 -4.05
C PHE A 102 -6.35 30.97 -4.15
N MET A 103 -5.47 31.95 -4.38
CA MET A 103 -4.02 31.69 -4.45
C MET A 103 -3.46 31.20 -3.11
N GLN A 104 -3.99 31.71 -2.02
CA GLN A 104 -3.66 31.23 -0.68
C GLN A 104 -4.12 29.78 -0.49
N GLY A 105 -5.37 29.44 -0.86
CA GLY A 105 -5.89 28.08 -0.78
C GLY A 105 -5.08 27.08 -1.61
N LEU A 106 -4.59 27.47 -2.78
CA LEU A 106 -3.76 26.60 -3.64
C LEU A 106 -2.36 26.36 -3.04
N LYS A 107 -1.77 27.40 -2.41
CA LYS A 107 -0.51 27.28 -1.66
C LYS A 107 -0.66 26.38 -0.44
N GLU A 108 -1.74 26.52 0.31
CA GLU A 108 -2.07 25.69 1.47
C GLU A 108 -2.29 24.23 1.06
N MET A 109 -3.06 24.00 -0.01
CA MET A 109 -3.32 22.66 -0.51
C MET A 109 -2.04 21.95 -0.96
N ARG A 110 -1.11 22.67 -1.62
CA ARG A 110 0.21 22.11 -1.94
C ARG A 110 0.97 21.67 -0.68
N GLN A 111 0.98 22.48 0.37
CA GLN A 111 1.63 22.11 1.63
C GLN A 111 0.95 20.91 2.28
N GLU A 112 -0.38 20.86 2.20
CA GLU A 112 -1.16 19.74 2.69
C GLU A 112 -0.83 18.44 1.96
N PHE A 113 -0.74 18.46 0.63
CA PHE A 113 -0.34 17.29 -0.16
C PHE A 113 0.97 16.69 0.30
N VAL A 114 1.99 17.52 0.55
CA VAL A 114 3.29 17.05 1.03
C VAL A 114 3.12 16.29 2.35
N LYS A 115 2.38 16.86 3.30
CA LYS A 115 2.10 16.21 4.59
C LYS A 115 1.32 14.91 4.45
N LEU A 116 0.29 14.89 3.60
CA LEU A 116 -0.54 13.72 3.38
C LEU A 116 0.26 12.57 2.76
N VAL A 117 1.11 12.87 1.77
CA VAL A 117 1.98 11.87 1.12
C VAL A 117 3.00 11.32 2.12
N GLU A 118 3.66 12.18 2.90
CA GLU A 118 4.60 11.75 3.94
C GLU A 118 3.93 10.84 4.97
N GLN A 119 2.75 11.21 5.46
CA GLN A 119 1.98 10.41 6.41
C GLN A 119 1.57 9.05 5.82
N LEU A 120 1.09 9.03 4.57
CA LEU A 120 0.69 7.80 3.91
C LEU A 120 1.88 6.86 3.70
N LEU A 121 3.05 7.38 3.31
CA LEU A 121 4.26 6.58 3.17
C LEU A 121 4.69 5.96 4.50
N MET A 122 4.65 6.72 5.59
CA MET A 122 4.96 6.19 6.93
C MET A 122 4.02 5.04 7.31
N LEU A 123 2.71 5.22 7.13
CA LEU A 123 1.72 4.19 7.43
C LEU A 123 1.88 2.95 6.54
N TYR A 124 2.09 3.15 5.24
CA TYR A 124 2.33 2.07 4.29
C TYR A 124 3.56 1.23 4.69
N HIS A 125 4.67 1.88 5.02
CA HIS A 125 5.86 1.18 5.47
C HIS A 125 5.61 0.40 6.77
N GLY A 126 4.91 0.99 7.74
CA GLY A 126 4.54 0.30 8.98
C GLY A 126 3.68 -0.95 8.74
N ASN A 127 2.65 -0.83 7.91
CA ASN A 127 1.74 -1.94 7.60
C ASN A 127 2.44 -3.05 6.82
N ARG A 128 3.32 -2.68 5.89
CA ARG A 128 4.15 -3.64 5.16
C ARG A 128 5.04 -4.46 6.11
N MET A 129 5.67 -3.82 7.10
CA MET A 129 6.49 -4.53 8.09
C MET A 129 5.66 -5.53 8.91
N LEU A 130 4.42 -5.18 9.27
CA LEU A 130 3.51 -6.09 9.97
C LEU A 130 3.14 -7.31 9.10
N LEU A 131 2.85 -7.10 7.82
CA LEU A 131 2.60 -8.17 6.86
C LEU A 131 3.81 -9.10 6.71
N GLU A 132 5.00 -8.54 6.53
CA GLU A 132 6.26 -9.31 6.40
C GLU A 132 6.52 -10.14 7.67
N ALA A 133 6.31 -9.57 8.86
CA ALA A 133 6.43 -10.30 10.13
C ALA A 133 5.39 -11.42 10.26
N GLY A 134 4.14 -11.18 9.84
CA GLY A 134 3.08 -12.19 9.81
C GLY A 134 3.43 -13.36 8.90
N LEU A 135 3.88 -13.08 7.67
CA LEU A 135 4.34 -14.09 6.72
C LEU A 135 5.53 -14.90 7.25
N ALA A 136 6.51 -14.24 7.87
CA ALA A 136 7.63 -14.92 8.49
C ALA A 136 7.17 -15.91 9.58
N ARG A 137 6.18 -15.55 10.39
CA ARG A 137 5.60 -16.44 11.42
C ARG A 137 4.86 -17.62 10.81
N VAL A 138 4.08 -17.40 9.75
CA VAL A 138 3.37 -18.49 9.04
C VAL A 138 4.38 -19.47 8.44
N ASN A 139 5.42 -18.97 7.78
CA ASN A 139 6.48 -19.80 7.20
C ASN A 139 7.22 -20.61 8.28
N ALA A 140 7.62 -19.98 9.38
CA ALA A 140 8.26 -20.68 10.50
C ALA A 140 7.36 -21.78 11.10
N THR A 141 6.04 -21.55 11.14
CA THR A 141 5.07 -22.54 11.60
C THR A 141 4.97 -23.71 10.63
N PHE A 142 4.98 -23.45 9.33
CA PHE A 142 5.02 -24.47 8.29
C PHE A 142 6.31 -25.31 8.36
N ASP A 143 7.47 -24.67 8.55
CA ASP A 143 8.76 -25.34 8.73
C ASP A 143 8.77 -26.22 9.99
N TYR A 144 8.18 -25.74 11.08
CA TYR A 144 8.03 -26.52 12.30
C TYR A 144 7.11 -27.74 12.09
N ILE A 145 5.94 -27.57 11.48
CA ILE A 145 5.01 -28.67 11.22
C ILE A 145 5.65 -29.70 10.28
N SER A 146 6.30 -29.26 9.21
CA SER A 146 6.95 -30.14 8.23
C SER A 146 8.12 -30.91 8.83
N SER A 147 8.94 -30.27 9.68
CA SER A 147 10.03 -30.95 10.39
C SER A 147 9.53 -31.91 11.48
N ALA A 148 8.42 -31.60 12.15
CA ALA A 148 7.81 -32.48 13.16
C ALA A 148 7.05 -33.67 12.56
N SER A 149 6.48 -33.52 11.36
CA SER A 149 5.73 -34.57 10.65
C SER A 149 6.62 -35.56 9.87
N LEU A 150 7.94 -35.36 9.87
CA LEU A 150 8.93 -36.30 9.37
C LEU A 150 9.79 -36.85 10.52
N PRO A 151 9.31 -37.84 11.31
CA PRO A 151 10.21 -38.51 12.22
C PRO A 151 11.27 -39.21 11.37
N ARG A 152 12.55 -38.93 11.64
CA ARG A 152 13.72 -39.57 10.99
C ARG A 152 13.67 -41.10 11.04
N ASN A 153 12.84 -41.67 11.93
CA ASN A 153 12.49 -43.10 12.11
C ASN A 153 10.96 -43.31 12.28
N GLY A 154 10.12 -42.56 11.57
CA GLY A 154 8.66 -42.67 11.68
C GLY A 154 8.14 -43.97 11.07
N GLN A 155 7.12 -44.59 11.65
CA GLN A 155 6.45 -45.77 11.05
C GLN A 155 5.68 -45.44 9.77
N TYR A 156 5.62 -44.17 9.35
CA TYR A 156 4.85 -43.71 8.19
C TYR A 156 5.70 -42.77 7.35
N THR A 157 5.63 -42.96 6.04
CA THR A 157 6.18 -42.07 5.01
C THR A 157 5.04 -41.60 4.10
N ALA A 158 5.31 -40.65 3.20
CA ALA A 158 4.36 -40.17 2.20
C ALA A 158 3.78 -41.28 1.29
N LYS A 159 4.34 -42.49 1.30
CA LYS A 159 3.87 -43.67 0.55
C LYS A 159 3.16 -44.74 1.42
N GLY A 160 2.90 -44.47 2.70
CA GLY A 160 2.26 -45.41 3.63
C GLY A 160 3.16 -45.85 4.79
N ARG A 161 2.84 -46.98 5.46
CA ARG A 161 3.65 -47.50 6.57
C ARG A 161 5.04 -47.94 6.09
N ASN A 162 6.07 -47.62 6.86
CA ASN A 162 7.38 -48.25 6.73
C ASN A 162 7.23 -49.75 7.03
N HIS A 163 7.46 -50.59 6.02
CA HIS A 163 7.57 -52.01 6.23
C HIS A 163 8.89 -52.27 6.95
N VAL A 164 8.83 -52.40 8.27
CA VAL A 164 9.93 -52.98 9.05
C VAL A 164 9.89 -54.48 8.73
N PRO A 165 10.92 -55.07 8.11
CA PRO A 165 10.98 -56.52 7.97
C PRO A 165 11.04 -57.15 9.37
N PRO A 166 10.41 -58.31 9.60
CA PRO A 166 10.54 -58.99 10.88
C PRO A 166 12.03 -59.24 11.14
N GLN A 167 12.53 -58.80 12.28
CA GLN A 167 13.86 -59.20 12.74
C GLN A 167 13.83 -60.72 12.91
N ASP A 168 14.70 -61.41 12.18
CA ASP A 168 15.00 -62.81 12.40
C ASP A 168 15.23 -63.05 13.89
N THR A 169 14.37 -63.85 14.49
CA THR A 169 14.56 -64.39 15.84
C THR A 169 15.60 -65.49 15.76
N ALA A 170 16.85 -65.10 15.47
CA ALA A 170 18.00 -65.97 15.63
C ALA A 170 18.35 -66.06 17.12
N GLY A 171 17.81 -67.10 17.76
CA GLY A 171 18.41 -67.83 18.89
C GLY A 171 19.03 -67.01 20.03
N ASN A 172 18.27 -66.84 21.11
CA ASN A 172 18.84 -66.88 22.46
C ASN A 172 18.01 -67.83 23.31
N VAL A 173 18.50 -69.08 23.41
CA VAL A 173 17.99 -70.08 24.34
C VAL A 173 18.45 -69.64 25.74
N LEU A 174 17.53 -69.10 26.54
CA LEU A 174 17.75 -68.86 27.96
C LEU A 174 17.83 -70.22 28.68
N ASN A 175 19.06 -70.62 29.01
CA ASN A 175 19.36 -71.81 29.77
C ASN A 175 19.02 -71.53 31.24
N TRP A 176 17.92 -72.09 31.75
CA TRP A 176 17.61 -72.10 33.17
C TRP A 176 18.23 -73.37 33.79
N GLN A 177 19.24 -73.21 34.63
CA GLN A 177 19.65 -74.25 35.56
C GLN A 177 19.38 -73.78 37.00
N ALA A 178 18.87 -74.75 37.75
CA ALA A 178 18.30 -74.70 39.10
C ALA A 178 19.35 -74.53 40.21
#